data_AF-A0A3A4VFC0-F1
#
_entry.id   AF-A0A3A4VFC0-F1
#
_cell.length_a   1.000
_cell.length_b   1.000
_cell.length_c   1.000
_cell.angle_alpha   90.00
_cell.angle_beta   90.00
_cell.angle_gamma   90.00
#
_symmetry.space_group_name_H-M   'P 1'
#
loop_
_entity.id
_entity.type
_entity.pdbx_description
1 polymer ?
#
loop_
_entity_poly.entity_id
_entity_poly.type
_entity_poly.pdbx_seq_one_letter_code
_entity_poly.pdbx_strand_id
1 'polypeptide(L)'
;MKRLGIDAEARFLFALKFATVAVEGRRPMDLCTLTDTVVRHWPFNAEHYPILRHLPAEEHAHFSLGHILDHQIKACGKLAEVVEPLAHGAPIDDFRLHLATRNFLANTLRLAAVAGITPDELAAEMSVWAREVRTT
;
A
#
# COMPACT_ATOMS: atom_id res chain seq x y z
N MET A 1 28.70 7.63 4.41
CA MET A 1 27.32 7.10 4.27
C MET A 1 27.02 6.84 2.79
N LYS A 2 27.06 5.58 2.35
CA LYS A 2 26.63 5.19 1.00
C LYS A 2 25.09 5.17 0.99
N ARG A 3 24.47 5.97 0.11
CA ARG A 3 23.02 5.92 -0.18
C ARG A 3 22.71 4.54 -0.79
N LEU A 4 22.04 3.69 -0.03
CA LEU A 4 21.53 2.41 -0.54
C LEU A 4 20.23 2.64 -1.31
N GLY A 5 20.32 2.53 -2.64
CA GLY A 5 19.32 1.94 -3.54
C GLY A 5 17.89 2.50 -3.54
N ILE A 6 17.64 3.51 -4.37
CA ILE A 6 16.30 4.01 -4.78
C ILE A 6 15.65 3.08 -5.85
N ASP A 7 15.75 1.74 -5.74
CA ASP A 7 15.40 0.87 -6.90
C ASP A 7 14.22 -0.09 -6.69
N ALA A 8 13.87 -0.49 -5.46
CA ALA A 8 12.70 -1.37 -5.25
C ALA A 8 11.36 -0.58 -5.24
N GLU A 9 11.33 0.54 -4.52
CA GLU A 9 10.16 1.43 -4.42
C GLU A 9 9.80 2.06 -5.78
N ALA A 10 10.82 2.46 -6.54
CA ALA A 10 10.64 2.99 -7.89
C ALA A 10 10.04 1.94 -8.83
N ARG A 11 10.46 0.67 -8.75
CA ARG A 11 9.93 -0.42 -9.60
C ARG A 11 8.50 -0.82 -9.23
N PHE A 12 8.12 -0.83 -7.95
CA PHE A 12 6.74 -1.10 -7.54
C PHE A 12 5.80 0.05 -7.90
N LEU A 13 6.20 1.30 -7.63
CA LEU A 13 5.46 2.48 -8.07
C LEU A 13 5.43 2.60 -9.60
N PHE A 14 6.44 2.09 -10.31
CA PHE A 14 6.47 2.03 -11.78
C PHE A 14 5.62 0.88 -12.35
N ALA A 15 5.51 -0.27 -11.66
CA ALA A 15 4.54 -1.31 -12.02
C ALA A 15 3.09 -0.83 -11.83
N LEU A 16 2.87 0.08 -10.87
CA LEU A 16 1.62 0.82 -10.69
C LEU A 16 1.53 2.10 -11.55
N LYS A 17 2.55 2.47 -12.35
CA LYS A 17 2.51 3.69 -13.21
C LYS A 17 1.66 3.55 -14.47
N PHE A 18 1.02 2.41 -14.71
CA PHE A 18 0.03 2.27 -15.77
C PHE A 18 -1.36 1.96 -15.19
N ALA A 19 -2.07 3.01 -14.79
CA ALA A 19 -3.36 3.33 -15.40
C ALA A 19 -4.10 4.46 -14.64
N THR A 20 -3.84 5.70 -15.03
CA THR A 20 -4.96 6.57 -15.40
C THR A 20 -5.39 6.16 -16.81
N VAL A 21 -6.18 5.10 -16.91
CA VAL A 21 -6.84 4.70 -18.16
C VAL A 21 -8.29 4.45 -17.82
N ALA A 22 -9.18 5.02 -18.65
CA ALA A 22 -10.63 4.96 -18.53
C ALA A 22 -11.14 3.60 -18.02
N VAL A 23 -12.15 3.67 -17.14
CA VAL A 23 -12.75 2.56 -16.37
C VAL A 23 -13.55 1.57 -17.25
N GLU A 24 -13.58 1.76 -18.57
CA GLU A 24 -14.40 0.93 -19.46
C GLU A 24 -13.83 -0.49 -19.60
N GLY A 25 -14.64 -1.49 -19.22
CA GLY A 25 -14.38 -2.91 -19.49
C GLY A 25 -13.55 -3.68 -18.46
N ARG A 26 -13.08 -3.04 -17.37
CA ARG A 26 -12.42 -3.78 -16.27
C ARG A 26 -13.45 -4.27 -15.26
N ARG A 27 -13.39 -5.56 -14.91
CA ARG A 27 -14.20 -6.09 -13.80
C ARG A 27 -13.56 -5.64 -12.48
N PRO A 28 -14.35 -5.18 -11.48
CA PRO A 28 -13.83 -4.95 -10.15
C PRO A 28 -13.22 -6.24 -9.61
N MET A 29 -12.04 -6.14 -9.00
CA MET A 29 -11.42 -7.25 -8.27
C MET A 29 -12.00 -7.27 -6.86
N ASP A 30 -12.28 -8.46 -6.33
CA ASP A 30 -12.57 -8.62 -4.92
C ASP A 30 -11.33 -8.32 -4.05
N LEU A 31 -11.57 -8.12 -2.76
CA LEU A 31 -10.52 -7.76 -1.80
C LEU A 31 -9.44 -8.84 -1.70
N CYS A 32 -9.80 -10.12 -1.79
CA CYS A 32 -8.84 -11.22 -1.70
C CYS A 32 -7.88 -11.20 -2.88
N THR A 33 -8.40 -11.11 -4.11
CA THR A 33 -7.64 -10.98 -5.35
C THR A 33 -6.76 -9.73 -5.34
N LEU A 34 -7.26 -8.61 -4.83
CA LEU A 34 -6.49 -7.39 -4.72
C LEU A 34 -5.33 -7.51 -3.72
N THR A 35 -5.57 -8.12 -2.56
CA THR A 35 -4.55 -8.35 -1.53
C THR A 35 -3.45 -9.28 -2.05
N ASP A 36 -3.83 -10.39 -2.69
CA ASP A 36 -2.89 -11.33 -3.29
C ASP A 36 -2.03 -10.67 -4.37
N THR A 37 -2.65 -9.82 -5.20
CA THR A 37 -1.94 -9.06 -6.22
C THR A 37 -0.88 -8.15 -5.59
N VAL A 38 -1.22 -7.42 -4.54
CA VAL A 38 -0.27 -6.56 -3.82
C VAL A 38 0.87 -7.37 -3.22
N VAL A 39 0.58 -8.46 -2.52
CA VAL A 39 1.60 -9.32 -1.87
C VAL A 39 2.55 -9.91 -2.91
N ARG A 40 2.02 -10.39 -4.04
CA ARG A 40 2.81 -10.98 -5.12
C ARG A 40 3.75 -9.99 -5.77
N HIS A 41 3.29 -8.76 -6.01
CA HIS A 41 4.09 -7.73 -6.69
C HIS A 41 4.99 -6.94 -5.73
N TRP A 42 4.83 -7.13 -4.42
CA TRP A 42 5.65 -6.51 -3.39
C TRP A 42 6.21 -7.51 -2.37
N PRO A 43 7.05 -8.45 -2.80
CA PRO A 43 7.60 -9.47 -1.90
C PRO A 43 8.64 -8.90 -0.92
N PHE A 44 8.56 -9.29 0.35
CA PHE A 44 9.61 -9.07 1.34
C PHE A 44 10.56 -10.26 1.32
N ASN A 45 11.53 -10.23 0.42
CA ASN A 45 12.53 -11.30 0.29
C ASN A 45 13.94 -10.73 0.01
N ALA A 46 14.95 -11.57 0.12
CA ALA A 46 16.37 -11.23 -0.08
C ALA A 46 16.75 -10.80 -1.51
N GLU A 47 15.86 -10.99 -2.49
CA GLU A 47 16.03 -10.50 -3.86
C GLU A 47 15.67 -9.01 -3.95
N HIS A 48 14.54 -8.63 -3.34
CA HIS A 48 14.04 -7.25 -3.34
C HIS A 48 14.68 -6.40 -2.23
N TYR A 49 15.02 -7.04 -1.12
CA TYR A 49 15.59 -6.43 0.08
C TYR A 49 16.87 -7.18 0.47
N PRO A 50 18.03 -6.84 -0.12
CA PRO A 50 19.28 -7.54 0.14
C PRO A 50 19.70 -7.59 1.62
N ILE A 51 19.26 -6.62 2.42
CA ILE A 51 19.46 -6.60 3.88
C ILE A 51 18.95 -7.87 4.57
N LEU A 52 17.86 -8.47 4.06
CA LEU A 52 17.31 -9.72 4.61
C LEU A 52 18.27 -10.90 4.52
N ARG A 53 19.30 -10.86 3.67
CA ARG A 53 20.36 -11.90 3.63
C ARG A 53 21.24 -11.92 4.87
N HIS A 54 21.27 -10.81 5.60
CA HIS A 54 22.16 -10.59 6.72
C HIS A 54 21.42 -10.50 8.05
N LEU A 55 20.09 -10.46 8.02
CA LEU A 55 19.27 -10.48 9.22
C LEU A 55 18.95 -11.92 9.63
N PRO A 56 18.94 -12.22 10.95
CA PRO A 56 18.34 -13.44 11.47
C PRO A 56 16.87 -13.57 11.04
N ALA A 57 16.37 -14.80 10.88
CA ALA A 57 15.02 -15.04 10.35
C ALA A 57 13.93 -14.38 11.22
N GLU A 58 14.13 -14.36 12.52
CA GLU A 58 13.27 -13.70 13.51
C GLU A 58 13.21 -12.17 13.34
N GLU A 59 14.23 -11.55 12.74
CA GLU A 59 14.26 -10.11 12.47
C GLU A 59 13.62 -9.74 11.11
N HIS A 60 13.34 -10.72 10.25
CA HIS A 60 12.72 -10.46 8.94
C HIS A 60 11.31 -9.90 9.09
N ALA A 61 10.56 -10.37 10.09
CA ALA A 61 9.24 -9.87 10.42
C ALA A 61 9.30 -8.40 10.88
N HIS A 62 10.24 -8.07 11.79
CA HIS A 62 10.45 -6.70 12.25
C HIS A 62 10.85 -5.76 11.11
N PHE A 63 11.75 -6.20 10.23
CA PHE A 63 12.12 -5.43 9.04
C PHE A 63 10.90 -5.17 8.15
N SER A 64 10.12 -6.21 7.83
CA SER A 64 8.98 -6.12 6.93
C SER A 64 7.89 -5.19 7.49
N LEU A 65 7.59 -5.32 8.79
CA LEU A 65 6.65 -4.46 9.51
C LEU A 65 7.12 -3.01 9.55
N GLY A 66 8.37 -2.76 9.97
CA GLY A 66 8.93 -1.41 9.99
C GLY A 66 8.92 -0.76 8.61
N HIS A 67 9.33 -1.50 7.59
CA HIS A 67 9.37 -0.99 6.22
C HIS A 67 8.00 -0.64 5.68
N ILE A 68 6.97 -1.47 5.90
CA ILE A 68 5.64 -1.15 5.40
C ILE A 68 5.00 0.01 6.16
N LEU A 69 5.26 0.13 7.47
CA LEU A 69 4.81 1.26 8.29
C LEU A 69 5.44 2.58 7.82
N ASP A 70 6.73 2.58 7.47
CA ASP A 70 7.38 3.75 6.87
C ASP A 70 6.68 4.19 5.59
N HIS A 71 6.27 3.25 4.73
CA HIS A 71 5.50 3.57 3.52
C HIS A 71 4.10 4.08 3.84
N GLN A 72 3.44 3.52 4.85
CA GLN A 72 2.14 3.98 5.31
C GLN A 72 2.21 5.44 5.79
N ILE A 73 3.21 5.79 6.60
CA ILE A 73 3.43 7.16 7.09
C ILE A 73 3.68 8.13 5.92
N LYS A 74 4.53 7.75 4.96
CA LYS A 74 4.76 8.54 3.74
C LYS A 74 3.49 8.74 2.92
N ALA A 75 2.61 7.73 2.85
CA ALA A 75 1.34 7.83 2.15
C ALA A 75 0.38 8.82 2.85
N CYS A 76 0.34 8.83 4.18
CA CYS A 76 -0.38 9.85 4.95
C CYS A 76 0.13 11.26 4.62
N GLY A 77 1.46 11.45 4.59
CA GLY A 77 2.07 12.73 4.22
C GLY A 77 1.66 13.21 2.82
N LYS A 78 1.68 12.30 1.83
CA LYS A 78 1.22 12.60 0.46
C LYS A 78 -0.26 12.99 0.39
N LEU A 79 -1.12 12.37 1.20
CA LEU A 79 -2.52 12.77 1.30
C LEU A 79 -2.64 14.18 1.91
N ALA A 80 -1.87 14.49 2.94
CA ALA A 80 -1.83 15.82 3.55
C ALA A 80 -1.36 16.89 2.56
N GLU A 81 -0.28 16.63 1.81
CA GLU A 81 0.22 17.52 0.76
C GLU A 81 -0.81 17.81 -0.34
N VAL A 82 -1.69 16.85 -0.65
CA VAL A 82 -2.75 17.04 -1.66
C VAL A 82 -3.85 17.96 -1.18
N VAL A 83 -4.15 17.98 0.12
CA VAL A 83 -5.22 18.82 0.69
C VAL A 83 -4.72 20.19 1.15
N GLU A 84 -3.43 20.36 1.42
CA GLU A 84 -2.82 21.63 1.84
C GLU A 84 -3.19 22.82 0.91
N PRO A 85 -3.15 22.70 -0.44
CA PRO A 85 -3.51 23.81 -1.32
C PRO A 85 -4.95 24.31 -1.16
N LEU A 86 -5.89 23.46 -0.71
CA LEU A 86 -7.28 23.86 -0.46
C LEU A 86 -7.37 24.93 0.63
N ALA A 87 -6.51 24.85 1.66
CA ALA A 87 -6.45 25.83 2.73
C ALA A 87 -5.99 27.22 2.24
N HIS A 88 -5.38 27.27 1.04
CA HIS A 88 -4.91 28.48 0.38
C HIS A 88 -5.79 28.88 -0.82
N GLY A 89 -6.95 28.23 -1.01
CA GLY A 89 -7.91 28.55 -2.06
C GLY A 89 -7.57 27.99 -3.45
N ALA A 90 -6.56 27.12 -3.55
CA ALA A 90 -6.28 26.39 -4.80
C ALA A 90 -7.24 25.20 -4.98
N PRO A 91 -7.52 24.77 -6.23
CA PRO A 91 -8.31 23.57 -6.48
C PRO A 91 -7.54 22.31 -6.04
N ILE A 92 -8.28 21.22 -5.78
CA ILE A 92 -7.69 19.92 -5.49
C ILE A 92 -7.07 19.30 -6.75
N ASP A 93 -5.91 18.66 -6.59
CA ASP A 93 -5.30 17.85 -7.65
C ASP A 93 -5.83 16.41 -7.56
N ASP A 94 -6.91 16.15 -8.30
CA ASP A 94 -7.58 14.83 -8.33
C ASP A 94 -6.63 13.69 -8.70
N PHE A 95 -5.71 13.94 -9.63
CA PHE A 95 -4.75 12.92 -10.05
C PHE A 95 -3.83 12.52 -8.88
N ARG A 96 -3.28 13.52 -8.18
CA ARG A 96 -2.44 13.26 -7.01
C ARG A 96 -3.24 12.66 -5.85
N LEU A 97 -4.49 13.06 -5.66
CA LEU A 97 -5.39 12.44 -4.68
C LEU A 97 -5.56 10.95 -4.96
N HIS A 98 -5.99 10.59 -6.17
CA HIS A 98 -6.19 9.20 -6.56
C HIS A 98 -4.92 8.37 -6.41
N LEU A 99 -3.77 8.91 -6.80
CA LEU A 99 -2.48 8.25 -6.64
C LEU A 99 -2.12 8.02 -5.17
N ALA A 100 -2.32 9.03 -4.32
CA ALA A 100 -2.05 8.94 -2.88
C ALA A 100 -2.98 7.93 -2.19
N THR A 101 -4.29 7.98 -2.47
CA THR A 101 -5.28 7.02 -1.97
C THR A 101 -4.97 5.59 -2.38
N ARG A 102 -4.61 5.37 -3.66
CA ARG A 102 -4.24 4.04 -4.14
C ARG A 102 -3.02 3.49 -3.41
N ASN A 103 -1.98 4.31 -3.21
CA ASN A 103 -0.77 3.88 -2.52
C ASN A 103 -1.07 3.60 -1.03
N PHE A 104 -1.91 4.42 -0.40
CA PHE A 104 -2.37 4.17 0.98
C PHE A 104 -3.09 2.83 1.10
N LEU A 105 -4.00 2.51 0.18
CA LEU A 105 -4.69 1.22 0.15
C LEU A 105 -3.71 0.06 -0.05
N ALA A 106 -2.82 0.14 -1.05
CA ALA A 106 -1.82 -0.91 -1.29
C ALA A 106 -0.92 -1.15 -0.07
N ASN A 107 -0.48 -0.08 0.59
CA ASN A 107 0.30 -0.18 1.82
C ASN A 107 -0.49 -0.84 2.96
N THR A 108 -1.78 -0.52 3.08
CA THR A 108 -2.68 -1.11 4.10
C THR A 108 -2.86 -2.61 3.87
N LEU A 109 -3.12 -3.04 2.64
CA LEU A 109 -3.26 -4.46 2.30
C LEU A 109 -1.95 -5.22 2.54
N ARG A 110 -0.81 -4.59 2.22
CA ARG A 110 0.49 -5.19 2.50
C ARG A 110 0.79 -5.27 3.98
N LEU A 111 0.39 -4.26 4.76
CA LEU A 111 0.50 -4.22 6.22
C LEU A 111 -0.27 -5.37 6.86
N ALA A 112 -1.52 -5.60 6.44
CA ALA A 112 -2.31 -6.74 6.90
C ALA A 112 -1.58 -8.07 6.67
N ALA A 113 -1.07 -8.27 5.45
CA ALA A 113 -0.34 -9.49 5.11
C ALA A 113 0.94 -9.70 5.94
N VAL A 114 1.73 -8.65 6.21
CA VAL A 114 2.95 -8.81 7.06
C VAL A 114 2.61 -8.93 8.54
N ALA A 115 1.43 -8.50 8.97
CA ALA A 115 0.90 -8.74 10.31
C ALA A 115 0.32 -10.16 10.47
N GLY A 116 0.37 -10.99 9.43
CA GLY A 116 -0.15 -12.36 9.45
C GLY A 116 -1.66 -12.46 9.24
N ILE A 117 -2.33 -11.37 8.84
CA ILE A 117 -3.76 -11.37 8.52
C ILE A 117 -3.92 -11.87 7.10
N THR A 118 -4.68 -12.95 6.93
CA THR A 118 -5.01 -13.50 5.62
C THR A 118 -6.01 -12.61 4.88
N PRO A 119 -6.07 -12.67 3.54
CA PRO A 119 -7.06 -11.90 2.78
C PRO A 119 -8.52 -12.22 3.17
N ASP A 120 -8.81 -13.48 3.50
CA ASP A 120 -10.14 -13.91 3.93
C ASP A 120 -10.52 -13.37 5.31
N GLU A 121 -9.58 -13.38 6.27
CA GLU A 121 -9.77 -12.75 7.58
C GLU A 121 -10.03 -11.25 7.43
N LEU A 122 -9.24 -10.56 6.61
CA LEU A 122 -9.43 -9.14 6.35
C LEU A 122 -10.81 -8.84 5.72
N ALA A 123 -11.24 -9.66 4.76
CA ALA A 123 -12.56 -9.52 4.14
C ALA A 123 -13.70 -9.78 5.13
N ALA A 124 -13.54 -10.74 6.03
CA ALA A 124 -14.50 -11.03 7.08
C ALA A 124 -14.62 -9.85 8.07
N GLU A 125 -13.50 -9.31 8.54
CA GLU A 125 -13.45 -8.14 9.42
C GLU A 125 -14.14 -6.92 8.79
N MET A 126 -13.82 -6.61 7.52
CA MET A 126 -14.47 -5.52 6.80
C MET A 126 -15.98 -5.75 6.62
N SER A 127 -16.41 -7.01 6.43
CA SER A 127 -17.83 -7.35 6.29
C SER A 127 -18.60 -7.24 7.61
N VAL A 128 -17.96 -7.54 8.74
CA VAL A 128 -18.53 -7.30 10.07
C VAL A 128 -18.70 -5.80 10.29
N TRP A 129 -17.62 -5.04 10.14
CA TRP A 129 -17.65 -3.58 10.28
C TRP A 129 -18.71 -2.92 9.38
N ALA A 130 -18.81 -3.34 8.11
CA ALA A 130 -19.79 -2.78 7.17
C ALA A 130 -21.25 -3.08 7.56
N ARG A 131 -21.52 -4.15 8.32
CA ARG A 131 -22.86 -4.45 8.87
C ARG A 131 -23.15 -3.60 10.11
N GLU A 132 -22.17 -3.43 10.99
CA GLU A 132 -22.32 -2.64 12.21
C GLU A 132 -22.64 -1.16 11.88
N VAL A 133 -21.94 -0.58 10.90
CA VAL A 133 -22.19 0.80 10.45
C VAL A 133 -23.61 1.00 9.91
N ARG A 134 -24.27 -0.05 9.41
CA ARG A 134 -25.66 0.05 8.92
C ARG A 134 -26.70 0.01 10.04
N THR A 135 -26.29 -0.31 11.26
CA THR A 135 -27.17 -0.42 12.43
C THR A 135 -27.12 0.80 13.35
N THR A 136 -26.22 1.74 13.07
CA THR A 136 -26.05 3.05 13.73
C THR A 136 -26.57 4.17 12.84
#